data_AF-X1MB35-F1
#
_entry.id   AF-X1MB35-F1
#
_cell.length_a   1.000
_cell.length_b   1.000
_cell.length_c   1.000
_cell.angle_alpha   90.00
_cell.angle_beta   90.00
_cell.angle_gamma   90.00
#
_symmetry.space_group_name_H-M   'P 1'
#
loop_
_entity.id
_entity.type
_entity.pdbx_description
1 polymer ?
#
loop_
_entity_poly.entity_id
_entity_poly.type
_entity_poly.pdbx_seq_one_letter_code
_entity_poly.pdbx_strand_id
1 'polypeptide(L)'
;MVGGYAGKILFVDLTTGSMREEAPPESLYRDFIGGTGLGVRILYEHIKPKADPLGPENILGFVTGPLTATPTPGSGRYMVVTKSPLTGAWADSNSGGSLGPELKWAGYDAVFFLRRCP
;
A
#
# COMPACT_ATOMS: atom_id res chain seq x y z
N MET A 1 -8.17 -13.76 -12.77
CA MET A 1 -7.78 -12.45 -12.21
C MET A 1 -9.06 -11.67 -11.95
N VAL A 2 -9.30 -11.25 -10.71
CA VAL A 2 -10.48 -10.45 -10.36
C VAL A 2 -10.35 -9.08 -11.04
N GLY A 3 -11.38 -8.66 -11.76
CA GLY A 3 -11.37 -7.38 -12.47
C GLY A 3 -11.13 -6.21 -11.51
N GLY A 4 -10.42 -5.18 -12.00
CA GLY A 4 -10.09 -3.99 -11.22
C GLY A 4 -8.79 -4.07 -10.42
N TYR A 5 -8.08 -5.20 -10.37
CA TYR A 5 -6.76 -5.33 -9.75
C TYR A 5 -5.65 -5.44 -10.79
N ALA A 6 -4.48 -4.88 -10.47
CA ALA A 6 -3.27 -5.15 -11.23
C ALA A 6 -2.65 -6.51 -10.83
N GLY A 7 -2.94 -6.96 -9.61
CA GLY A 7 -2.49 -8.25 -9.07
C GLY A 7 -1.04 -8.23 -8.57
N LYS A 8 -0.46 -7.04 -8.37
CA LYS A 8 0.95 -6.86 -7.98
C LYS A 8 1.14 -5.81 -6.91
N ILE A 9 2.05 -6.10 -5.98
CA ILE A 9 2.51 -5.19 -4.93
C ILE A 9 4.03 -5.06 -5.06
N LEU A 10 4.54 -3.83 -5.05
CA LEU A 10 5.97 -3.55 -5.05
C LEU A 10 6.46 -3.26 -3.62
N PHE A 11 7.51 -3.93 -3.19
CA PHE A 11 8.23 -3.63 -1.96
C PHE A 11 9.60 -3.04 -2.30
N VAL A 12 9.90 -1.86 -1.73
CA VAL A 12 11.15 -1.13 -1.94
C VAL A 12 11.88 -0.99 -0.62
N ASP A 13 13.06 -1.59 -0.50
CA ASP A 13 13.92 -1.43 0.66
C ASP A 13 14.83 -0.22 0.47
N LEU A 14 14.57 0.85 1.21
CA LEU A 14 15.30 2.10 1.10
C LEU A 14 16.75 2.01 1.62
N THR A 15 17.05 1.01 2.45
CA THR A 15 18.41 0.83 2.97
C THR A 15 19.32 0.16 1.95
N THR A 16 18.82 -0.84 1.23
CA THR A 16 19.60 -1.61 0.25
C THR A 16 19.38 -1.18 -1.19
N GLY A 17 18.31 -0.42 -1.47
CA GLY A 17 17.86 -0.09 -2.82
C GLY A 17 17.19 -1.27 -3.55
N SER A 18 16.97 -2.41 -2.87
CA SER A 18 16.37 -3.59 -3.50
C SER A 18 14.86 -3.42 -3.70
N MET A 19 14.36 -4.01 -4.79
CA MET A 19 12.95 -3.99 -5.16
C MET A 19 12.45 -5.42 -5.36
N ARG A 20 11.28 -5.73 -4.80
CA ARG A 20 10.63 -7.04 -4.94
C ARG A 20 9.16 -6.86 -5.30
N GLU A 21 8.74 -7.52 -6.38
CA GLU A 21 7.34 -7.66 -6.73
C GLU A 21 6.74 -8.89 -6.06
N GLU A 22 5.52 -8.76 -5.55
CA GLU A 22 4.72 -9.87 -5.05
C GLU A 22 3.37 -9.90 -5.76
N ALA A 23 2.89 -11.11 -6.04
CA ALA A 23 1.55 -11.35 -6.56
C ALA A 23 0.70 -11.99 -5.45
N PRO A 24 -0.14 -11.21 -4.74
CA PRO A 24 -0.94 -11.76 -3.66
C PRO A 24 -1.99 -12.77 -4.17
N PRO A 25 -2.36 -13.76 -3.36
CA PRO A 25 -3.43 -14.68 -3.72
C PRO A 25 -4.75 -13.93 -3.85
N GLU A 26 -5.63 -14.42 -4.72
CA GLU A 26 -6.94 -13.80 -4.97
C GLU A 26 -7.79 -13.65 -3.70
N SER A 27 -7.66 -14.57 -2.73
CA SER A 27 -8.33 -14.51 -1.44
C SER A 27 -8.01 -13.22 -0.68
N LEU A 28 -6.77 -12.72 -0.74
CA LEU A 28 -6.39 -11.48 -0.07
C LEU A 28 -7.22 -10.29 -0.58
N TYR A 29 -7.40 -10.20 -1.91
CA TYR A 29 -8.22 -9.16 -2.52
C TYR A 29 -9.71 -9.34 -2.24
N ARG A 30 -10.19 -10.58 -2.08
CA ARG A 30 -11.59 -10.84 -1.72
C ARG A 30 -11.89 -10.46 -0.27
N ASP A 31 -10.97 -10.75 0.64
CA ASP A 31 -11.14 -10.52 2.07
C ASP A 31 -10.93 -9.04 2.45
N PHE A 32 -10.01 -8.35 1.77
CA PHE A 32 -9.58 -6.99 2.15
C PHE A 32 -9.85 -5.91 1.09
N ILE A 33 -10.39 -6.29 -0.08
CA ILE A 33 -10.77 -5.40 -1.18
C ILE A 33 -9.55 -4.67 -1.75
N GLY A 34 -9.11 -3.59 -1.12
CA GLY A 34 -8.03 -2.72 -1.60
C GLY A 34 -7.91 -1.50 -0.69
N GLY A 35 -7.16 -0.49 -1.12
CA GLY A 35 -7.00 0.76 -0.37
C GLY A 35 -6.59 0.50 1.08
N THR A 36 -7.34 1.04 2.04
CA THR A 36 -7.06 0.87 3.48
C THR A 36 -7.07 -0.60 3.91
N GLY A 37 -8.01 -1.42 3.41
CA GLY A 37 -8.13 -2.82 3.83
C GLY A 37 -6.88 -3.64 3.49
N LEU A 38 -6.45 -3.55 2.22
CA LEU A 38 -5.20 -4.18 1.78
C LEU A 38 -3.99 -3.58 2.52
N GLY A 39 -3.93 -2.25 2.65
CA GLY A 39 -2.86 -1.55 3.34
C GLY A 39 -2.67 -2.03 4.78
N VAL A 40 -3.74 -2.02 5.59
CA VAL A 40 -3.70 -2.46 6.99
C VAL A 40 -3.35 -3.94 7.11
N ARG A 41 -3.82 -4.80 6.20
CA ARG A 41 -3.45 -6.22 6.22
C ARG A 41 -1.94 -6.41 6.04
N ILE A 42 -1.33 -5.71 5.09
CA ILE A 42 0.12 -5.77 4.88
C ILE A 42 0.89 -5.20 6.08
N LEU A 43 0.44 -4.08 6.64
CA LEU A 43 1.05 -3.51 7.86
C LEU A 43 1.00 -4.49 9.03
N TYR A 44 -0.13 -5.17 9.23
CA TYR A 44 -0.31 -6.16 10.29
C TYR A 44 0.64 -7.35 10.16
N GLU A 45 0.91 -7.81 8.94
CA GLU A 45 1.84 -8.92 8.68
C GLU A 45 3.31 -8.53 8.89
N HIS A 46 3.69 -7.29 8.56
CA HIS A 46 5.10 -6.91 8.44
C HIS A 46 5.62 -6.03 9.57
N ILE A 47 4.76 -5.28 10.26
CA ILE A 47 5.16 -4.43 11.38
C ILE A 47 5.01 -5.19 12.70
N LYS A 48 6.14 -5.38 13.38
CA LYS A 48 6.14 -6.03 14.70
C LYS A 48 5.37 -5.21 15.74
N PRO A 49 4.74 -5.88 16.72
CA PRO A 49 4.25 -5.19 17.91
C PRO A 49 5.35 -4.31 18.52
N LYS A 50 5.01 -3.07 18.88
CA LYS A 50 5.91 -2.08 19.51
C LYS A 50 7.05 -1.53 18.62
N ALA A 51 7.05 -1.76 17.30
CA ALA A 51 7.97 -1.08 16.38
C ALA A 51 7.94 0.45 16.58
N ASP A 52 9.10 1.11 16.54
CA ASP A 52 9.17 2.57 16.60
C ASP A 52 8.55 3.16 15.31
N PRO A 53 7.53 4.04 15.39
CA PRO A 53 6.92 4.65 14.20
C PRO A 53 7.88 5.54 13.39
N LEU A 54 8.99 6.02 13.96
CA LEU A 54 10.02 6.75 13.23
C LEU A 54 11.27 5.88 12.95
N GLY A 55 11.23 4.61 13.37
CA GLY A 55 12.30 3.65 13.20
C GLY A 55 12.23 2.89 11.88
N PRO A 56 13.31 2.14 11.55
CA PRO A 56 13.41 1.39 10.29
C PRO A 56 12.49 0.15 10.24
N GLU A 57 11.81 -0.20 11.33
CA GLU A 57 10.82 -1.28 11.36
C GLU A 57 9.41 -0.80 10.93
N ASN A 58 9.20 0.51 10.75
CA ASN A 58 7.96 1.02 10.19
C ASN A 58 7.93 0.89 8.66
N ILE A 59 6.73 0.90 8.09
CA ILE A 59 6.47 0.78 6.66
C ILE A 59 5.57 1.93 6.23
N LEU A 60 5.86 2.52 5.08
CA LEU A 60 5.00 3.50 4.42
C LEU A 60 4.46 2.91 3.12
N GLY A 61 3.14 2.78 3.01
CA GLY A 61 2.48 2.21 1.84
C GLY A 61 1.64 3.22 1.09
N PHE A 62 1.67 3.17 -0.24
CA PHE A 62 0.73 3.83 -1.14
C PHE A 62 -0.12 2.74 -1.80
N VAL A 63 -1.42 2.76 -1.57
CA VAL A 63 -2.31 1.64 -1.88
C VAL A 63 -3.55 2.13 -2.63
N THR A 64 -3.87 1.47 -3.73
CA THR A 64 -5.03 1.79 -4.58
C THR A 64 -6.19 0.85 -4.32
N GLY A 65 -7.40 1.26 -4.73
CA GLY A 65 -8.59 0.43 -4.67
C GLY A 65 -8.91 -0.23 -6.02
N PRO A 66 -9.83 -1.20 -6.06
CA PRO A 66 -10.25 -1.87 -7.30
C PRO A 66 -10.89 -0.92 -8.32
N LEU A 67 -11.49 0.18 -7.85
CA LEU A 67 -12.11 1.18 -8.71
C LEU A 67 -11.12 2.26 -9.16
N THR A 68 -9.90 2.29 -8.60
CA THR A 68 -8.89 3.27 -9.00
C THR A 68 -8.52 3.07 -10.46
N ALA A 69 -8.41 4.17 -11.22
CA ALA A 69 -8.15 4.17 -12.67
C ALA A 69 -9.24 3.57 -13.56
N THR A 70 -10.46 3.38 -13.04
CA THR A 70 -11.62 2.97 -13.85
C THR A 70 -12.46 4.17 -14.30
N PRO A 71 -13.40 4.01 -15.24
CA PRO A 71 -14.35 5.07 -15.63
C PRO A 71 -15.32 5.51 -14.52
N THR A 72 -15.25 4.92 -13.33
CA THR A 72 -16.08 5.30 -12.18
C THR A 72 -15.82 6.76 -11.79
N PRO A 73 -16.86 7.60 -11.59
CA PRO A 73 -16.68 8.97 -11.12
C PRO A 73 -15.88 9.03 -9.81
N GLY A 74 -14.84 9.87 -9.76
CA GLY A 74 -14.00 10.02 -8.57
C GLY A 74 -12.98 8.90 -8.33
N SER A 75 -12.66 8.08 -9.33
CA SER A 75 -11.70 6.97 -9.26
C SER A 75 -10.22 7.36 -9.07
N GLY A 76 -9.89 8.65 -8.89
CA GLY A 76 -8.52 9.13 -8.70
C GLY A 76 -7.93 8.93 -7.30
N ARG A 77 -8.60 8.19 -6.41
CA ARG A 77 -8.23 8.08 -4.99
C ARG A 77 -7.22 6.97 -4.73
N TYR A 78 -6.35 7.22 -3.75
CA TYR A 78 -5.45 6.23 -3.14
C TYR A 78 -5.30 6.51 -1.64
N MET A 79 -4.78 5.51 -0.92
CA MET A 79 -4.51 5.58 0.51
C MET A 79 -3.01 5.59 0.78
N VAL A 80 -2.59 6.36 1.77
CA VAL A 80 -1.26 6.29 2.39
C VAL A 80 -1.41 5.64 3.74
N VAL A 81 -0.68 4.55 4.01
CA VAL A 81 -0.81 3.77 5.24
C VAL A 81 0.54 3.63 5.94
N THR A 82 0.56 3.70 7.26
CA THR A 82 1.77 3.50 8.07
C THR A 82 1.44 3.29 9.55
N LYS A 83 2.45 3.06 10.41
CA LYS A 83 2.31 3.29 11.85
C LYS A 83 2.50 4.77 12.17
N SER A 84 1.54 5.36 12.86
CA SER A 84 1.53 6.79 13.18
C SER A 84 2.50 7.14 14.31
N PRO A 85 3.37 8.15 14.14
CA PRO A 85 4.18 8.70 15.23
C PRO A 85 3.36 9.54 16.21
N LEU A 86 2.19 10.04 15.80
CA LEU A 86 1.32 10.85 16.66
C LEU A 86 0.53 9.98 17.64
N THR A 87 0.00 8.84 17.17
CA THR A 87 -0.92 8.02 17.97
C THR A 87 -0.32 6.70 18.42
N GLY A 88 0.80 6.26 17.82
CA GLY A 88 1.40 4.95 18.07
C GLY A 88 0.61 3.77 17.49
N ALA A 89 -0.56 4.02 16.89
CA ALA A 89 -1.40 3.03 16.22
C ALA A 89 -1.11 2.98 14.71
N TRP A 90 -1.84 2.15 13.96
CA TRP A 90 -1.87 2.27 12.51
C TRP A 90 -2.57 3.57 12.11
N ALA A 91 -2.24 4.09 10.93
CA ALA A 91 -2.91 5.23 10.32
C ALA A 91 -3.10 5.00 8.83
N ASP A 92 -4.19 5.55 8.31
CA ASP A 92 -4.43 5.74 6.90
C ASP A 92 -4.76 7.22 6.61
N SER A 93 -4.43 7.64 5.40
CA SER A 93 -4.76 8.98 4.89
C SER A 93 -5.18 8.87 3.43
N ASN A 94 -6.24 9.57 3.06
CA ASN A 94 -6.77 9.55 1.71
C ASN A 94 -6.24 10.74 0.90
N SER A 95 -5.86 10.51 -0.34
CA SER A 95 -5.60 11.57 -1.30
C SER A 95 -6.18 11.24 -2.67
N GLY A 96 -6.38 12.28 -3.48
CA GLY A 96 -6.85 12.17 -4.86
C GLY A 96 -5.79 12.62 -5.86
N GLY A 97 -6.24 12.94 -7.08
CA GLY A 97 -5.38 13.38 -8.16
C GLY A 97 -4.93 12.22 -9.06
N SER A 98 -3.75 12.36 -9.67
CA SER A 98 -3.24 11.42 -10.67
C SER A 98 -2.43 10.26 -10.08
N LEU A 99 -1.86 10.38 -8.88
CA LEU A 99 -0.92 9.36 -8.36
C LEU A 99 -1.54 7.96 -8.28
N GLY A 100 -2.78 7.84 -7.81
CA GLY A 100 -3.48 6.55 -7.74
C GLY A 100 -3.67 5.90 -9.12
N PRO A 101 -4.28 6.60 -10.09
CA PRO A 101 -4.38 6.12 -11.46
C PRO A 101 -3.05 5.75 -12.12
N GLU A 102 -2.02 6.59 -11.98
CA GLU A 102 -0.71 6.33 -12.58
C GLU A 102 -0.05 5.08 -11.98
N LEU A 103 -0.17 4.87 -10.66
CA LEU A 103 0.32 3.65 -10.01
C LEU A 103 -0.39 2.40 -10.56
N LYS A 104 -1.70 2.50 -10.79
CA LYS A 104 -2.50 1.42 -11.39
C LYS A 104 -2.11 1.12 -12.83
N TRP A 105 -1.95 2.16 -13.65
CA TRP A 105 -1.52 2.01 -15.04
C TRP A 105 -0.08 1.51 -15.17
N ALA A 106 0.78 1.79 -14.19
CA ALA A 106 2.11 1.19 -14.07
C ALA A 106 2.06 -0.32 -13.72
N GLY A 107 0.89 -0.87 -13.43
CA GLY A 107 0.69 -2.30 -13.19
C GLY A 107 0.79 -2.72 -11.73
N TYR A 108 0.59 -1.79 -10.77
CA TYR A 108 0.66 -2.07 -9.34
C TYR A 108 -0.62 -1.68 -8.61
N ASP A 109 -1.00 -2.50 -7.62
CA ASP A 109 -2.06 -2.15 -6.67
C ASP A 109 -1.50 -1.36 -5.49
N ALA A 110 -0.23 -1.56 -5.15
CA ALA A 110 0.44 -0.87 -4.06
C ALA A 110 1.96 -0.80 -4.24
N VAL A 111 2.56 0.19 -3.61
CA VAL A 111 4.01 0.24 -3.33
C VAL A 111 4.23 0.48 -1.84
N PHE A 112 5.08 -0.34 -1.22
CA PHE A 112 5.48 -0.21 0.18
C PHE A 112 6.97 0.08 0.28
N PHE A 113 7.30 1.12 1.03
CA PHE A 113 8.66 1.52 1.36
C PHE A 113 9.03 0.96 2.73
N LEU A 114 10.12 0.20 2.77
CA LEU A 114 10.67 -0.45 3.95
C LEU A 114 11.94 0.28 4.39
N ARG A 115 12.17 0.30 5.70
CA ARG A 115 13.40 0.85 6.31
C ARG A 115 13.62 2.32 5.93
N ARG A 116 14.87 2.78 5.92
CA ARG A 116 15.24 4.18 5.65
C ARG A 116 16.42 4.26 4.68
N CYS A 117 16.51 5.37 3.95
CA CYS A 117 17.73 5.72 3.23
C CYS A 117 18.90 5.95 4.20
N PRO A 118 20.15 5.66 3.79
CA PRO A 118 21.35 5.97 4.58
C PRO A 118 21.49 7.44 4.96
#